data_AF-A0A6J7B439-F1
#
_entry.id   AF-A0A6J7B439-F1
#
_cell.length_a   1.000
_cell.length_b   1.000
_cell.length_c   1.000
_cell.angle_alpha   90.00
_cell.angle_beta   90.00
_cell.angle_gamma   90.00
#
_symmetry.space_group_name_H-M   'P 1'
#
loop_
_entity.id
_entity.type
_entity.pdbx_description
1 polymer ?
#
loop_
_entity_poly.entity_id
_entity_poly.type
_entity_poly.pdbx_seq_one_letter_code
_entity_poly.pdbx_strand_id
1 'polypeptide(L)'
;MRSIKGWFVMSKRNKKSYVDVSISNEKLEELHSKMDGKSGMRKYGRYKAWLHYANLNSWQNQKWHWGYVNYAGKQWHCTCGLVVEMDAVAEVGGLAGLELDAAHRARGHRSLPDFGAVVVSFIYDYKWMEELGVYYFHAFCQVYGDYVLERPGREADMFADIHNVSCG
;
A
#
# COMPACT_ATOMS: atom_id res chain seq x y z
N MET A 1 -32.81 -36.20 3.58
CA MET A 1 -31.41 -35.98 4.00
C MET A 1 -30.77 -34.95 3.07
N ARG A 2 -30.60 -33.69 3.51
CA ARG A 2 -29.93 -32.64 2.73
C ARG A 2 -28.44 -32.62 3.08
N SER A 3 -27.61 -32.67 2.05
CA SER A 3 -26.15 -32.78 2.10
C SER A 3 -25.50 -31.61 2.85
N ILE A 4 -24.69 -31.90 3.87
CA ILE A 4 -23.93 -30.95 4.70
C ILE A 4 -22.61 -30.50 4.03
N LYS A 5 -22.43 -30.76 2.72
CA LYS A 5 -21.16 -30.43 2.01
C LYS A 5 -21.05 -28.98 1.50
N GLY A 6 -21.87 -28.05 1.98
CA GLY A 6 -21.89 -26.67 1.49
C GLY A 6 -21.01 -25.66 2.24
N TRP A 7 -20.52 -25.97 3.44
CA TRP A 7 -19.98 -24.92 4.33
C TRP A 7 -18.45 -24.85 4.45
N PHE A 8 -17.70 -25.78 3.84
CA PHE A 8 -16.24 -25.88 4.00
C PHE A 8 -15.42 -25.54 2.74
N VAL A 9 -15.97 -24.74 1.82
CA VAL A 9 -15.22 -24.22 0.65
C VAL A 9 -15.22 -22.68 0.68
N MET A 10 -14.96 -22.07 1.83
CA MET A 10 -14.85 -20.61 1.97
C MET A 10 -13.55 -20.14 2.65
N SER A 11 -12.54 -20.98 2.87
CA SER A 11 -11.43 -20.62 3.76
C SER A 11 -10.01 -20.66 3.18
N LYS A 12 -9.82 -20.88 1.87
CA LYS A 12 -8.46 -20.88 1.25
C LYS A 12 -8.14 -19.72 0.32
N ARG A 13 -9.14 -19.03 -0.26
CA ARG A 13 -8.93 -18.05 -1.34
C ARG A 13 -8.60 -16.63 -0.88
N ASN A 14 -8.87 -16.28 0.38
CA ASN A 14 -8.57 -14.95 0.92
C ASN A 14 -7.61 -15.05 2.10
N LYS A 15 -6.52 -15.81 1.96
CA LYS A 15 -5.49 -15.85 2.99
C LYS A 15 -4.75 -14.50 2.98
N LYS A 16 -5.01 -13.69 4.01
CA LYS A 16 -4.31 -12.42 4.23
C LYS A 16 -3.26 -12.61 5.30
N SER A 17 -2.13 -11.93 5.15
CA SER A 17 -1.08 -11.86 6.16
C SER A 17 -0.47 -10.47 6.18
N TYR A 18 0.36 -10.19 7.18
CA TYR A 18 1.12 -8.95 7.26
C TYR A 18 2.61 -9.27 7.33
N VAL A 19 3.39 -8.45 6.63
CA VAL A 19 4.84 -8.41 6.76
C VAL A 19 5.25 -7.11 7.41
N ASP A 20 6.23 -7.16 8.30
CA ASP A 20 6.84 -5.93 8.82
C ASP A 20 7.69 -5.30 7.72
N VAL A 21 7.23 -4.15 7.25
CA VAL A 21 7.84 -3.34 6.20
C VAL A 21 8.17 -1.95 6.71
N SER A 22 8.06 -1.72 8.02
CA SER A 22 8.36 -0.44 8.64
C SER A 22 9.86 -0.15 8.50
N ILE A 23 10.20 1.02 7.96
CA ILE A 23 11.59 1.43 7.76
C ILE A 23 11.89 2.59 8.69
N SER A 24 12.77 2.37 9.67
CA SER A 24 13.23 3.41 10.58
C SER A 24 14.32 4.29 9.95
N ASN A 25 14.47 5.52 10.45
CA ASN A 25 15.52 6.43 10.00
C ASN A 25 16.91 5.85 10.31
N GLU A 26 17.08 5.21 11.47
CA GLU A 26 18.32 4.54 11.85
C GLU A 26 18.69 3.44 10.86
N LYS A 27 17.70 2.72 10.31
CA LYS A 27 17.93 1.70 9.29
C LYS A 27 18.45 2.31 7.99
N LEU A 28 17.91 3.45 7.58
CA LEU A 28 18.35 4.17 6.38
C LEU A 28 19.77 4.70 6.55
N GLU A 29 20.09 5.28 7.71
CA GLU A 29 21.44 5.74 8.05
C GLU A 29 22.45 4.58 8.05
N GLU A 30 22.11 3.45 8.66
CA GLU A 30 22.94 2.24 8.67
C GLU A 30 23.30 1.77 7.24
N LEU A 31 22.30 1.76 6.35
CA LEU A 31 22.47 1.37 4.95
C LEU A 31 23.30 2.39 4.17
N HIS A 32 23.11 3.68 4.44
CA HIS A 32 23.88 4.75 3.82
C HIS A 32 25.36 4.70 4.24
N SER A 33 25.66 4.58 5.53
CA SER A 33 27.05 4.47 6.01
C SER A 33 27.77 3.24 5.42
N LYS A 34 27.04 2.13 5.25
CA LYS A 34 27.56 0.93 4.59
C LYS A 34 27.91 1.16 3.11
N MET A 35 27.23 2.08 2.43
CA MET A 35 27.51 2.49 1.05
C MET A 35 28.76 3.39 0.98
N ASP A 36 28.90 4.35 1.90
CA ASP A 36 29.99 5.33 1.88
C ASP A 36 31.39 4.70 1.93
N GLY A 37 31.54 3.60 2.66
CA GLY A 37 32.79 2.84 2.75
C GLY A 37 33.11 1.92 1.54
N LYS A 38 32.47 2.09 0.38
CA LYS A 38 32.68 1.25 -0.82
C LYS A 38 32.95 2.07 -2.07
N SER A 39 33.49 1.41 -3.09
CA SER A 39 33.74 1.97 -4.42
C SER A 39 33.24 1.03 -5.53
N GLY A 40 33.11 1.56 -6.76
CA GLY A 40 32.71 0.82 -7.95
C GLY A 40 31.36 0.08 -7.81
N MET A 41 31.29 -1.13 -8.37
CA MET A 41 30.07 -1.96 -8.37
C MET A 41 29.54 -2.29 -6.98
N ARG A 42 30.43 -2.38 -5.98
CA ARG A 42 30.01 -2.62 -4.58
C ARG A 42 29.27 -1.41 -4.01
N LYS A 43 29.70 -0.18 -4.35
CA LYS A 43 28.98 1.04 -3.97
C LYS A 43 27.64 1.10 -4.69
N TYR A 44 27.61 0.84 -5.99
CA TYR A 44 26.37 0.85 -6.78
C TYR A 44 25.32 -0.15 -6.26
N GLY A 45 25.72 -1.39 -5.97
CA GLY A 45 24.79 -2.38 -5.39
C GLY A 45 24.22 -1.94 -4.04
N ARG A 46 25.02 -1.29 -3.19
CA ARG A 46 24.56 -0.75 -1.90
C ARG A 46 23.66 0.48 -2.07
N TYR A 47 23.97 1.35 -3.03
CA TYR A 47 23.10 2.46 -3.40
C TYR A 47 21.73 1.97 -3.82
N LYS A 48 21.63 0.93 -4.67
CA LYS A 48 20.34 0.36 -5.09
C LYS A 48 19.54 -0.21 -3.92
N ALA A 49 20.21 -0.89 -2.98
CA ALA A 49 19.57 -1.40 -1.77
C ALA A 49 19.07 -0.24 -0.88
N TRP A 50 19.91 0.76 -0.62
CA TRP A 50 19.52 1.93 0.16
C TRP A 50 18.35 2.70 -0.49
N LEU A 51 18.43 2.96 -1.79
CA LEU A 51 17.40 3.67 -2.55
C LEU A 51 16.04 2.96 -2.48
N HIS A 52 16.03 1.63 -2.52
CA HIS A 52 14.80 0.85 -2.36
C HIS A 52 14.10 1.14 -1.02
N TYR A 53 14.85 1.08 0.09
CA TYR A 53 14.29 1.35 1.42
C TYR A 53 13.97 2.82 1.64
N ALA A 54 14.77 3.74 1.08
CA ALA A 54 14.51 5.17 1.13
C ALA A 54 13.21 5.53 0.40
N ASN A 55 12.98 4.95 -0.78
CA ASN A 55 11.73 5.12 -1.51
C ASN A 55 10.54 4.54 -0.73
N LEU A 56 10.67 3.33 -0.19
CA LEU A 56 9.61 2.72 0.63
C LEU A 56 9.25 3.59 1.84
N ASN A 57 10.25 4.07 2.58
CA ASN A 57 10.04 5.00 3.69
C ASN A 57 9.36 6.30 3.24
N SER A 58 9.78 6.86 2.09
CA SER A 58 9.17 8.07 1.53
C SER A 58 7.69 7.86 1.16
N TRP A 59 7.35 6.75 0.51
CA TRP A 59 5.97 6.41 0.16
C TRP A 59 5.09 6.18 1.40
N GLN A 60 5.64 5.51 2.41
CA GLN A 60 4.95 5.31 3.70
C GLN A 60 4.66 6.64 4.39
N ASN A 61 5.61 7.58 4.41
CA ASN A 61 5.40 8.92 4.98
C ASN A 61 4.45 9.79 4.17
N GLN A 62 4.30 9.51 2.86
CA GLN A 62 3.28 10.11 2.00
C GLN A 62 1.91 9.42 2.10
N LYS A 63 1.76 8.47 3.04
CA LYS A 63 0.54 7.67 3.26
C LYS A 63 0.06 6.92 2.02
N TRP A 64 0.96 6.61 1.10
CA TRP A 64 0.61 5.98 -0.16
C TRP A 64 0.55 4.46 -0.03
N HIS A 65 -0.64 3.90 -0.20
CA HIS A 65 -0.87 2.47 -0.31
C HIS A 65 -0.69 2.05 -1.76
N TRP A 66 0.53 1.63 -2.14
CA TRP A 66 0.83 1.03 -3.46
C TRP A 66 0.79 -0.51 -3.33
N GLY A 67 0.11 -1.23 -4.24
CA GLY A 67 0.23 -2.68 -4.43
C GLY A 67 1.37 -3.14 -5.35
N TYR A 68 2.33 -3.90 -4.84
CA TYR A 68 3.48 -4.45 -5.60
C TYR A 68 3.54 -5.97 -5.48
N VAL A 69 4.05 -6.63 -6.52
CA VAL A 69 4.12 -8.10 -6.56
C VAL A 69 5.41 -8.57 -5.92
N ASN A 70 5.35 -9.67 -5.14
CA ASN A 70 6.57 -10.29 -4.63
C ASN A 70 7.45 -10.86 -5.75
N TYR A 71 8.72 -11.12 -5.45
CA TYR A 71 9.68 -11.65 -6.44
C TYR A 71 9.22 -12.97 -7.10
N ALA A 72 8.34 -13.73 -6.44
CA ALA A 72 7.84 -15.00 -6.91
C ALA A 72 6.61 -14.88 -7.84
N GLY A 73 6.03 -13.69 -7.99
CA GLY A 73 4.83 -13.49 -8.80
C GLY A 73 3.60 -14.19 -8.24
N LYS A 74 3.49 -14.33 -6.91
CA LYS A 74 2.40 -15.09 -6.26
C LYS A 74 1.52 -14.24 -5.37
N GLN A 75 2.06 -13.17 -4.81
CA GLN A 75 1.39 -12.38 -3.80
C GLN A 75 1.51 -10.89 -4.12
N TRP A 76 0.43 -10.17 -3.92
CA TRP A 76 0.42 -8.72 -3.83
C TRP A 76 0.78 -8.29 -2.41
N HIS A 77 1.62 -7.28 -2.32
CA HIS A 77 2.06 -6.65 -1.09
C HIS A 77 1.69 -5.17 -1.15
N CYS A 78 1.25 -4.61 -0.04
CA CYS A 78 1.06 -3.19 0.12
C CYS A 78 2.23 -2.57 0.88
N THR A 79 2.50 -1.28 0.67
CA THR A 79 3.42 -0.47 1.47
C THR A 79 3.07 -0.43 2.97
N CYS A 80 1.81 -0.70 3.33
CA CYS A 80 1.35 -0.89 4.72
C CYS A 80 1.62 -2.29 5.29
N GLY A 81 2.22 -3.19 4.51
CA GLY A 81 2.57 -4.55 4.92
C GLY A 81 1.48 -5.60 4.66
N LEU A 82 0.29 -5.21 4.20
CA LEU A 82 -0.76 -6.16 3.82
C LEU A 82 -0.30 -7.05 2.67
N VAL A 83 -0.51 -8.37 2.80
CA VAL A 83 -0.21 -9.37 1.78
C VAL A 83 -1.46 -10.14 1.43
N VAL A 84 -1.74 -10.26 0.13
CA VAL A 84 -2.84 -11.07 -0.43
C VAL A 84 -2.34 -11.92 -1.60
N GLU A 85 -2.94 -13.10 -1.79
CA GLU A 85 -2.64 -13.95 -2.94
C GLU A 85 -3.08 -13.27 -4.25
N MET A 86 -2.37 -13.54 -5.35
CA MET A 86 -2.70 -12.93 -6.65
C MET A 86 -4.06 -13.33 -7.22
N ASP A 87 -4.57 -14.51 -6.86
CA ASP A 87 -5.88 -15.02 -7.24
C ASP A 87 -6.97 -14.74 -6.18
N ALA A 88 -6.67 -13.86 -5.21
CA ALA A 88 -7.64 -13.47 -4.19
C ALA A 88 -8.89 -12.85 -4.82
N VAL A 89 -10.05 -13.21 -4.27
CA VAL A 89 -11.32 -12.64 -4.73
C VAL A 89 -11.42 -11.22 -4.18
N ALA A 90 -11.69 -10.25 -5.05
CA ALA A 90 -11.86 -8.85 -4.66
C ALA A 90 -12.91 -8.72 -3.55
N GLU A 91 -12.53 -8.11 -2.42
CA GLU A 91 -13.43 -7.88 -1.28
C GLU A 91 -14.24 -6.59 -1.45
N VAL A 92 -13.76 -5.68 -2.29
CA VAL A 92 -14.37 -4.38 -2.58
C VAL A 92 -14.74 -4.31 -4.07
N GLY A 93 -16.04 -4.20 -4.35
CA GLY A 93 -16.61 -4.03 -5.69
C GLY A 93 -17.07 -2.58 -5.93
N GLY A 94 -17.74 -2.33 -7.07
CA GLY A 94 -18.35 -1.02 -7.35
C GLY A 94 -17.39 0.10 -7.76
N LEU A 95 -16.09 -0.18 -7.85
CA LEU A 95 -15.03 0.77 -8.18
C LEU A 95 -14.51 0.58 -9.61
N ALA A 96 -15.42 0.44 -10.58
CA ALA A 96 -15.06 0.19 -11.98
C ALA A 96 -14.41 1.42 -12.67
N GLY A 97 -14.63 2.62 -12.13
CA GLY A 97 -13.99 3.85 -12.61
C GLY A 97 -12.58 4.10 -12.06
N LEU A 98 -12.05 3.18 -11.24
CA LEU A 98 -10.74 3.32 -10.61
C LEU A 98 -9.80 2.18 -11.03
N GLU A 99 -8.57 2.55 -11.39
CA GLU A 99 -7.48 1.62 -11.65
C GLU A 99 -6.93 1.07 -10.32
N LEU A 100 -7.58 0.03 -9.80
CA LEU A 100 -7.23 -0.60 -8.52
C LEU A 100 -6.72 -2.03 -8.72
N ASP A 101 -5.53 -2.30 -8.19
CA ASP A 101 -5.00 -3.65 -8.07
C ASP A 101 -5.72 -4.48 -6.99
N ALA A 102 -5.36 -5.76 -6.88
CA ALA A 102 -5.99 -6.67 -5.93
C ALA A 102 -5.66 -6.33 -4.46
N ALA A 103 -4.51 -5.72 -4.17
CA ALA A 103 -4.21 -5.26 -2.81
C ALA A 103 -5.11 -4.07 -2.44
N HIS A 104 -5.32 -3.11 -3.33
CA HIS A 104 -6.27 -2.02 -3.08
C HIS A 104 -7.69 -2.54 -2.84
N ARG A 105 -8.11 -3.59 -3.54
CA ARG A 105 -9.44 -4.20 -3.40
C ARG A 105 -9.57 -5.14 -2.19
N ALA A 106 -8.49 -5.39 -1.44
CA ALA A 106 -8.51 -6.17 -0.21
C ALA A 106 -8.74 -5.26 1.01
N ARG A 107 -9.57 -5.69 1.97
CA ARG A 107 -9.74 -4.97 3.24
C ARG A 107 -8.62 -5.32 4.21
N GLY A 108 -8.44 -4.47 5.22
CA GLY A 108 -7.44 -4.67 6.29
C GLY A 108 -6.16 -3.87 6.09
N HIS A 109 -6.18 -2.83 5.28
CA HIS A 109 -5.05 -1.90 5.20
C HIS A 109 -4.76 -1.30 6.58
N ARG A 110 -3.49 -1.01 6.87
CA ARG A 110 -3.05 -0.36 8.11
C ARG A 110 -2.74 1.11 7.83
N SER A 111 -3.06 1.99 8.77
CA SER A 111 -2.72 3.41 8.66
C SER A 111 -1.23 3.59 8.39
N LEU A 112 -0.90 4.53 7.51
CA LEU A 112 0.46 4.95 7.25
C LEU A 112 0.63 6.39 7.76
N PRO A 113 1.83 6.77 8.24
CA PRO A 113 3.06 5.95 8.34
C PRO A 113 3.19 5.10 9.62
N ASP A 114 2.21 5.10 10.51
CA ASP A 114 2.35 4.53 11.87
C ASP A 114 2.05 3.02 11.98
N PHE A 115 1.50 2.41 10.93
CA PHE A 115 1.09 0.99 10.87
C PHE A 115 0.04 0.61 11.94
N GLY A 116 -0.66 1.60 12.50
CA GLY A 116 -1.54 1.45 13.64
C GLY A 116 -2.90 0.84 13.30
N ALA A 117 -3.91 1.71 13.19
CA ALA A 117 -5.30 1.30 13.01
C ALA A 117 -5.52 0.61 11.67
N VAL A 118 -6.56 -0.24 11.59
CA VAL A 118 -7.07 -0.68 10.29
C VAL A 118 -7.81 0.49 9.65
N VAL A 119 -7.53 0.76 8.38
CA VAL A 119 -8.14 1.84 7.61
C VAL A 119 -9.03 1.28 6.50
N VAL A 120 -10.09 2.01 6.19
CA VAL A 120 -11.04 1.69 5.12
C VAL A 120 -10.97 2.69 3.97
N SER A 121 -10.24 3.79 4.14
CA SER A 121 -10.01 4.80 3.13
C SER A 121 -8.54 5.21 3.11
N PHE A 122 -7.97 5.32 1.93
CA PHE A 122 -6.54 5.59 1.78
C PHE A 122 -6.19 6.15 0.40
N ILE A 123 -5.01 6.76 0.32
CA ILE A 123 -4.38 7.19 -0.93
C ILE A 123 -3.80 5.97 -1.63
N TYR A 124 -4.12 5.79 -2.92
CA TYR A 124 -3.71 4.62 -3.70
C TYR A 124 -2.88 4.97 -4.94
N ASP A 125 -2.84 6.24 -5.34
CA ASP A 125 -2.10 6.68 -6.51
C ASP A 125 -1.67 8.15 -6.38
N TYR A 126 -0.66 8.55 -7.14
CA TYR A 126 -0.23 9.94 -7.26
C TYR A 126 0.21 10.29 -8.67
N LYS A 127 0.23 11.60 -8.95
CA LYS A 127 0.73 12.19 -10.18
C LYS A 127 1.52 13.46 -9.88
N TRP A 128 2.69 13.59 -10.49
CA TRP A 128 3.43 14.86 -10.49
C TRP A 128 2.78 15.83 -11.48
N MET A 129 2.36 17.00 -10.99
CA MET A 129 1.82 18.08 -11.80
C MET A 129 2.95 19.09 -12.07
N GLU A 130 3.60 18.95 -13.22
CA GLU A 130 4.79 19.74 -13.57
C GLU A 130 4.50 21.24 -13.56
N GLU A 131 3.34 21.68 -14.06
CA GLU A 131 3.00 23.11 -14.12
C GLU A 131 2.86 23.75 -12.73
N LEU A 132 2.55 22.95 -11.71
CA LEU A 132 2.35 23.40 -10.34
C LEU A 132 3.53 23.05 -9.43
N GLY A 133 4.47 22.22 -9.90
CA GLY A 133 5.60 21.76 -9.10
C GLY A 133 5.18 20.98 -7.85
N VAL A 134 4.08 20.24 -7.90
CA VAL A 134 3.53 19.51 -6.74
C VAL A 134 2.91 18.16 -7.13
N TYR A 135 2.84 17.24 -6.16
CA TYR A 135 2.14 15.97 -6.30
C TYR A 135 0.66 16.09 -5.99
N TYR A 136 -0.15 15.45 -6.82
CA TYR A 136 -1.58 15.27 -6.68
C TYR A 136 -1.87 13.79 -6.44
N PHE A 137 -2.92 13.49 -5.68
CA PHE A 137 -3.16 12.16 -5.13
C PHE A 137 -4.59 11.71 -5.41
N HIS A 138 -4.76 10.39 -5.52
CA HIS A 138 -6.05 9.72 -5.60
C HIS A 138 -6.31 8.96 -4.32
N ALA A 139 -7.52 9.09 -3.78
CA ALA A 139 -7.96 8.38 -2.58
C ALA A 139 -9.36 7.83 -2.77
N PHE A 140 -9.68 6.73 -2.11
CA PHE A 140 -11.01 6.14 -2.16
C PHE A 140 -11.39 5.46 -0.83
N CYS A 141 -12.69 5.34 -0.60
CA CYS A 141 -13.28 4.64 0.52
C CYS A 141 -13.77 3.25 0.08
N GLN A 142 -13.27 2.20 0.74
CA GLN A 142 -13.65 0.81 0.50
C GLN A 142 -15.08 0.46 0.93
N VAL A 143 -15.75 1.33 1.70
CA VAL A 143 -17.08 1.07 2.27
C VAL A 143 -18.18 1.59 1.36
N TYR A 144 -18.13 2.87 1.01
CA TYR A 144 -19.15 3.53 0.19
C TYR A 144 -18.79 3.60 -1.30
N GLY A 145 -17.52 3.37 -1.64
CA GLY A 145 -17.04 3.51 -3.01
C GLY A 145 -16.81 4.97 -3.43
N ASP A 146 -16.89 5.92 -2.49
CA ASP A 146 -16.54 7.33 -2.73
C ASP A 146 -15.04 7.46 -3.05
N TYR A 147 -14.70 8.45 -3.87
CA TYR A 147 -13.32 8.70 -4.25
C TYR A 147 -13.09 10.16 -4.63
N VAL A 148 -11.82 10.55 -4.56
CA VAL A 148 -11.30 11.80 -5.10
C VAL A 148 -10.12 11.51 -6.00
N LEU A 149 -10.08 12.20 -7.15
CA LEU A 149 -8.99 12.13 -8.11
C LEU A 149 -8.30 13.49 -8.21
N GLU A 150 -7.02 13.45 -8.58
CA GLU A 150 -6.12 14.58 -8.75
C GLU A 150 -6.32 15.67 -7.69
N ARG A 151 -6.06 15.34 -6.41
CA ARG A 151 -6.17 16.29 -5.30
C ARG A 151 -4.82 16.63 -4.67
N PRO A 152 -4.60 17.88 -4.21
CA PRO A 152 -3.45 18.20 -3.37
C PRO A 152 -3.40 17.27 -2.14
N GLY A 153 -2.19 16.99 -1.63
CA GLY A 153 -2.00 16.03 -0.55
C GLY A 153 -2.88 16.27 0.68
N ARG A 154 -3.07 17.54 1.09
CA ARG A 154 -3.95 17.89 2.21
C ARG A 154 -5.41 17.52 1.98
N GLU A 155 -5.92 17.67 0.75
CA GLU A 155 -7.31 17.32 0.42
C GLU A 155 -7.50 15.80 0.37
N ALA A 156 -6.54 15.07 -0.20
CA ALA A 156 -6.58 13.60 -0.24
C ALA A 156 -6.47 12.99 1.16
N ASP A 157 -5.59 13.53 2.01
CA ASP A 157 -5.47 13.16 3.42
C ASP A 157 -6.78 13.40 4.16
N MET A 158 -7.34 14.61 4.04
CA MET A 158 -8.60 14.96 4.70
C MET A 158 -9.75 14.05 4.27
N PHE A 159 -9.84 13.72 2.98
CA PHE A 159 -10.79 12.74 2.48
C PHE A 159 -10.61 11.38 3.17
N ALA A 160 -9.38 10.85 3.20
CA ALA A 160 -9.11 9.55 3.80
C ALA A 160 -9.41 9.54 5.31
N ASP A 161 -9.00 10.58 6.03
CA ASP A 161 -9.22 10.72 7.48
C ASP A 161 -10.72 10.78 7.82
N ILE A 162 -11.50 11.57 7.07
CA ILE A 162 -12.96 11.66 7.26
C ILE A 162 -13.62 10.30 7.05
N HIS A 163 -13.26 9.57 5.99
CA HIS A 163 -13.85 8.26 5.72
C HIS A 163 -13.36 7.20 6.71
N ASN A 164 -12.12 7.26 7.18
CA ASN A 164 -11.63 6.36 8.23
C ASN A 164 -12.36 6.56 9.56
N VAL A 165 -12.77 7.79 9.89
CA VAL A 165 -13.55 8.08 11.11
C VAL A 165 -15.03 7.73 10.94
N SER A 166 -15.63 8.04 9.79
CA SER A 166 -17.09 7.95 9.59
C SER A 166 -17.56 6.60 9.04
N CYS A 167 -16.68 5.86 8.38
CA CYS A 167 -17.02 4.61 7.70
C CYS A 167 -16.31 3.38 8.30
N GLY A 168 -15.29 3.61 9.13
CA GLY A 168 -14.42 2.60 9.74
C GLY A 168 -14.91 2.02 11.05
#